data_AF-A0A971W5K4-F1
#
_entry.id   AF-A0A971W5K4-F1
#
_cell.length_a   1.000
_cell.length_b   1.000
_cell.length_c   1.000
_cell.angle_alpha   90.00
_cell.angle_beta   90.00
_cell.angle_gamma   90.00
#
_symmetry.space_group_name_H-M   'P 1'
#
loop_
_entity.id
_entity.type
_entity.pdbx_description
1 polymer ?
#
loop_
_entity_poly.entity_id
_entity_poly.type
_entity_poly.pdbx_seq_one_letter_code
_entity_poly.pdbx_strand_id
1 'polypeptide(L)'
;MTNFLPAGIINETLDEICQQIKTLKELMDAGEHDKVRQGLDVLEKTALELWVFIEKFSCQPLIYTGKGNTDEIIRRLDWALTFIEEFDPDVFKKSSSKRKQRMR
;
A
#
# COMPACT_ATOMS: atom_id res chain seq x y z
N MET A 1 -22.77 6.70 11.13
CA MET A 1 -22.78 6.06 9.79
C MET A 1 -21.33 5.80 9.41
N THR A 2 -21.00 4.55 9.12
CA THR A 2 -19.66 3.97 9.23
C THR A 2 -18.68 4.48 8.18
N ASN A 3 -17.68 5.27 8.59
CA ASN A 3 -16.49 5.60 7.78
C ASN A 3 -15.55 4.40 7.55
N PHE A 4 -16.01 3.18 7.89
CA PHE A 4 -15.23 1.94 7.93
C PHE A 4 -15.41 1.04 6.70
N LEU A 5 -16.37 1.36 5.81
CA LEU A 5 -16.61 0.61 4.57
C LEU A 5 -15.33 0.43 3.71
N PRO A 6 -14.45 1.44 3.56
CA PRO A 6 -13.26 1.28 2.73
C PRO A 6 -12.22 0.32 3.32
N ALA A 7 -12.07 0.31 4.65
CA ALA A 7 -11.11 -0.55 5.34
C ALA A 7 -11.54 -2.02 5.33
N GLY A 8 -12.84 -2.30 5.42
CA GLY A 8 -13.38 -3.65 5.27
C GLY A 8 -13.04 -4.24 3.90
N ILE A 9 -13.32 -3.50 2.83
CA ILE A 9 -13.03 -3.92 1.45
C ILE A 9 -11.54 -4.19 1.26
N ILE A 10 -10.66 -3.29 1.73
CA ILE A 10 -9.20 -3.48 1.61
C ILE A 10 -8.76 -4.76 2.32
N ASN A 11 -9.22 -5.00 3.55
CA ASN A 11 -8.82 -6.17 4.32
C ASN A 11 -9.33 -7.47 3.70
N GLU A 12 -10.58 -7.48 3.21
CA GLU A 12 -11.17 -8.64 2.53
C GLU A 12 -10.40 -8.97 1.24
N THR A 13 -10.11 -7.97 0.40
CA THR A 13 -9.33 -8.19 -0.83
C THR A 13 -7.89 -8.64 -0.53
N LEU A 14 -7.26 -8.12 0.53
CA LEU A 14 -5.94 -8.60 0.96
C LEU A 14 -5.98 -10.05 1.44
N ASP A 15 -7.01 -10.46 2.17
CA ASP A 15 -7.17 -11.86 2.58
C ASP A 15 -7.37 -12.78 1.37
N GLU A 16 -8.17 -12.34 0.39
CA GLU A 16 -8.37 -13.07 -0.87
C GLU A 16 -7.04 -13.26 -1.63
N ILE A 17 -6.24 -12.20 -1.78
CA ILE A 17 -4.89 -12.26 -2.37
C ILE A 17 -4.02 -13.28 -1.60
N CYS A 18 -4.05 -13.25 -0.27
CA CYS A 18 -3.28 -14.19 0.55
C CYS A 18 -3.74 -15.64 0.36
N GLN A 19 -5.04 -15.87 0.25
CA GLN A 19 -5.61 -17.19 -0.02
C GLN A 19 -5.21 -17.69 -1.41
N GLN A 20 -5.34 -16.85 -2.45
CA GLN A 20 -4.93 -17.20 -3.81
C GLN A 20 -3.43 -17.55 -3.89
N ILE A 21 -2.56 -16.82 -3.19
CA ILE A 21 -1.13 -17.14 -3.11
C ILE A 21 -0.89 -18.52 -2.48
N LYS A 22 -1.65 -18.91 -1.45
CA LYS A 22 -1.54 -20.23 -0.84
C LYS A 22 -1.94 -21.33 -1.83
N THR A 23 -3.08 -21.16 -2.50
CA THR A 23 -3.55 -22.09 -3.53
C THR A 23 -2.54 -22.21 -4.69
N LEU A 24 -1.93 -21.10 -5.12
CA LEU A 24 -0.90 -21.12 -6.15
C LEU A 24 0.35 -21.90 -5.74
N LYS A 25 0.76 -21.81 -4.46
CA LYS A 25 1.87 -22.62 -3.93
C LYS A 25 1.53 -24.10 -3.95
N GLU A 26 0.32 -24.48 -3.54
CA GLU A 26 -0.17 -25.86 -3.59
C GLU A 26 -0.20 -26.41 -5.02
N LEU A 27 -0.69 -25.61 -5.98
CA LEU A 27 -0.71 -25.98 -7.40
C LEU A 27 0.70 -26.12 -8.00
N MET A 28 1.64 -25.29 -7.54
CA MET A 28 3.04 -25.38 -7.95
C MET A 28 3.70 -26.66 -7.41
N ASP A 29 3.43 -27.01 -6.16
CA ASP A 29 3.92 -28.25 -5.54
C ASP A 29 3.30 -29.49 -6.21
N ALA A 30 2.05 -29.37 -6.70
CA ALA A 30 1.37 -30.41 -7.47
C ALA A 30 1.83 -30.50 -8.95
N GLY A 31 2.71 -29.61 -9.42
CA GLY A 31 3.21 -29.58 -10.79
C GLY A 31 2.20 -29.05 -11.83
N GLU A 32 1.11 -28.42 -11.40
CA GLU A 32 0.04 -27.89 -12.25
C GLU A 32 0.38 -26.51 -12.82
N HIS A 33 1.52 -26.39 -13.50
CA HIS A 33 2.10 -25.11 -13.93
C HIS A 33 1.18 -24.24 -14.79
N ASP A 34 0.31 -24.84 -15.62
CA ASP A 34 -0.65 -24.09 -16.44
C ASP A 34 -1.70 -23.39 -15.57
N LYS A 35 -2.20 -24.04 -14.52
CA LYS A 35 -3.12 -23.43 -13.56
C LYS A 35 -2.43 -22.39 -12.70
N VAL A 36 -1.15 -22.60 -12.36
CA VAL A 36 -0.34 -21.60 -11.66
C VAL A 36 -0.23 -20.32 -12.49
N ARG A 37 0.07 -20.42 -13.78
CA ARG A 37 0.15 -19.25 -14.67
C ARG A 37 -1.18 -18.51 -14.73
N GLN A 38 -2.29 -19.21 -14.95
CA GLN A 38 -3.62 -18.59 -14.98
C GLN A 38 -3.96 -17.92 -13.65
N GLY A 39 -3.67 -18.56 -12.52
CA GLY A 39 -3.94 -17.97 -11.21
C GLY A 39 -3.02 -16.79 -10.88
N LEU A 40 -1.79 -16.74 -11.41
CA LEU A 40 -0.92 -15.57 -11.29
C LEU A 40 -1.50 -14.35 -12.05
N ASP A 41 -2.06 -14.56 -13.24
CA ASP A 41 -2.73 -13.48 -13.99
C ASP A 41 -3.94 -12.92 -13.22
N VAL A 42 -4.72 -13.80 -12.59
CA VAL A 42 -5.84 -13.40 -11.72
C VAL A 42 -5.34 -12.62 -10.50
N LEU A 43 -4.29 -13.12 -9.83
CA LEU A 43 -3.71 -12.48 -8.66
C LEU A 43 -3.17 -11.08 -8.98
N GLU A 44 -2.47 -10.94 -10.10
CA GLU A 44 -1.96 -9.65 -10.58
C GLU A 44 -3.11 -8.66 -10.82
N LYS A 45 -4.17 -9.12 -11.49
CA LYS A 45 -5.35 -8.30 -11.74
C LYS A 45 -6.01 -7.83 -10.44
N THR A 46 -6.23 -8.74 -9.48
CA THR A 46 -6.83 -8.41 -8.18
C THR A 46 -5.97 -7.41 -7.40
N ALA A 47 -4.65 -7.60 -7.39
CA ALA A 47 -3.72 -6.68 -6.73
C ALA A 47 -3.73 -5.29 -7.38
N LEU A 48 -3.80 -5.23 -8.72
CA LEU A 48 -3.85 -3.96 -9.46
C LEU A 48 -5.18 -3.23 -9.24
N GLU A 49 -6.31 -3.95 -9.19
CA GLU A 49 -7.61 -3.37 -8.87
C GLU A 49 -7.63 -2.78 -7.45
N LEU A 50 -7.04 -3.49 -6.47
CA LEU A 50 -6.89 -2.98 -5.10
C LEU A 50 -5.99 -1.73 -5.07
N TRP A 51 -4.89 -1.73 -5.82
CA TRP A 51 -4.00 -0.57 -5.92
C TRP A 51 -4.73 0.66 -6.48
N VAL A 52 -5.44 0.51 -7.60
CA VAL A 52 -6.23 1.58 -8.22
C VAL A 52 -7.34 2.06 -7.28
N PHE A 53 -7.92 1.17 -6.47
CA PHE A 53 -8.89 1.55 -5.44
C PHE A 53 -8.23 2.42 -4.35
N ILE A 54 -7.03 2.04 -3.89
CA ILE A 54 -6.29 2.79 -2.86
C ILE A 54 -5.83 4.17 -3.38
N GLU A 55 -5.42 4.28 -4.64
CA GLU A 55 -5.02 5.58 -5.22
C GLU A 55 -6.14 6.62 -5.25
N LYS A 56 -7.41 6.20 -5.17
CA LYS A 56 -8.56 7.13 -5.17
C LYS A 56 -8.72 7.85 -3.82
N PHE A 57 -8.07 7.41 -2.76
CA PHE A 57 -8.14 8.11 -1.48
C PHE A 57 -7.32 9.41 -1.55
N SER A 58 -7.89 10.49 -1.03
CA SER A 58 -7.22 11.80 -0.92
C SER A 58 -6.01 11.81 0.02
N CYS A 59 -5.82 10.73 0.78
CA CYS A 59 -4.70 10.47 1.67
C CYS A 59 -4.47 8.95 1.76
N GLN A 60 -3.28 8.51 2.19
CA GLN A 60 -3.07 7.08 2.46
C GLN A 60 -4.05 6.60 3.53
N PRO A 61 -4.67 5.41 3.38
CA PRO A 61 -5.64 4.90 4.34
C PRO A 61 -5.03 4.83 5.74
N LEU A 62 -5.76 5.35 6.72
CA LEU A 62 -5.34 5.43 8.13
C LEU A 62 -4.92 4.04 8.64
N ILE A 63 -3.62 3.90 8.93
CA ILE A 63 -3.06 2.69 9.53
C ILE A 63 -3.54 2.61 10.98
N TYR A 64 -4.19 1.52 11.35
CA TYR A 64 -4.50 1.24 12.75
C TYR A 64 -3.21 1.07 13.56
N THR A 65 -2.93 1.99 14.49
CA THR A 65 -1.68 2.01 15.28
C THR A 65 -1.76 1.20 16.59
N GLY A 66 -2.81 0.40 16.78
CA GLY A 66 -3.02 -0.41 17.99
C GLY A 66 -4.02 0.20 18.98
N LYS A 67 -4.15 -0.45 20.15
CA LYS A 67 -4.96 0.07 21.26
C LYS A 67 -4.27 1.30 21.86
N GLY A 68 -5.04 2.33 22.16
CA GLY A 68 -4.57 3.54 22.83
C GLY A 68 -5.76 4.42 23.23
N ASN A 69 -5.56 5.28 24.22
CA ASN A 69 -6.56 6.29 24.56
C ASN A 69 -6.53 7.44 23.53
N THR A 70 -7.56 8.30 23.54
CA THR A 70 -7.69 9.41 22.59
C THR A 70 -6.44 10.30 22.57
N ASP A 71 -5.86 10.61 23.73
CA ASP A 71 -4.68 11.47 23.84
C ASP A 71 -3.43 10.85 23.20
N GLU A 72 -3.24 9.54 23.35
CA GLU A 72 -2.16 8.80 22.70
C GLU A 72 -2.30 8.80 21.18
N ILE A 73 -3.53 8.65 20.68
CA ILE A 73 -3.81 8.69 19.24
C ILE A 73 -3.53 10.09 18.69
N ILE A 74 -3.99 11.14 19.38
CA ILE A 74 -3.73 12.54 19.00
C ILE A 74 -2.22 12.80 18.91
N ARG A 75 -1.44 12.42 19.94
CA ARG A 75 0.02 12.62 19.93
C ARG A 75 0.73 11.91 18.78
N ARG A 76 0.29 10.70 18.42
CA ARG A 76 0.85 9.95 17.27
C ARG A 76 0.53 10.63 15.95
N LEU A 77 -0.68 11.16 15.81
CA LEU A 77 -1.09 11.92 14.63
C LEU A 77 -0.35 13.25 14.52
N ASP A 78 -0.20 13.99 15.62
CA ASP A 78 0.61 15.23 15.66
C ASP A 78 2.06 14.94 15.26
N TRP A 79 2.66 13.87 15.79
CA TRP A 79 3.99 13.42 15.39
C TRP A 79 4.06 13.08 13.90
N ALA A 80 3.09 12.35 13.36
CA ALA A 80 3.05 12.03 11.93
C ALA A 80 2.90 13.29 11.05
N LEU A 81 2.15 14.30 11.50
CA LEU A 81 1.98 15.57 10.78
C LEU A 81 3.28 16.40 10.73
N THR A 82 4.13 16.34 11.76
CA THR A 82 5.43 17.04 11.72
C THR A 82 6.36 16.55 10.60
N PHE A 83 6.23 15.29 10.14
CA PHE A 83 6.98 14.79 8.98
C PHE A 83 6.47 15.33 7.64
N ILE A 84 5.19 15.74 7.59
CA ILE A 84 4.59 16.30 6.38
C ILE A 84 5.00 17.78 6.23
N GLU A 85 5.15 18.50 7.35
CA GLU A 85 5.58 19.90 7.35
C GLU A 85 7.06 20.10 6.94
N GLU A 86 7.91 19.08 7.07
CA GLU A 86 9.31 19.13 6.60
C GLU A 86 9.50 18.77 5.11
N PHE A 87 8.44 18.34 4.40
CA PHE A 87 8.55 18.00 2.99
C PHE A 87 8.39 19.24 2.10
N ASP A 88 9.49 19.96 1.85
CA ASP A 88 9.57 20.98 0.80
C ASP A 88 9.89 20.32 -0.57
N PRO A 89 8.92 20.19 -1.49
CA PRO A 89 9.14 19.58 -2.81
C PRO A 89 10.15 20.36 -3.68
N ASP A 90 10.39 21.64 -3.40
CA ASP A 90 11.33 22.48 -4.16
C ASP A 90 12.79 22.29 -3.72
N VAL A 91 13.03 21.84 -2.49
CA VAL A 91 14.37 21.41 -2.02
C VAL A 91 14.79 20.12 -2.74
N PHE A 92 13.85 19.19 -2.94
CA PHE A 92 14.15 17.90 -3.57
C PHE A 92 14.47 18.04 -5.07
N LYS A 93 13.77 18.93 -5.79
CA LYS A 93 14.01 19.19 -7.23
C LYS A 93 15.34 19.88 -7.54
N LYS A 94 15.90 20.68 -6.62
CA LYS A 94 17.19 21.36 -6.83
C LYS A 94 18.40 20.44 -6.71
N SER A 95 18.27 19.30 -6.02
CA SER A 95 19.39 18.38 -5.79
C SER A 95 19.76 17.53 -7.03
N SER A 96 18.79 17.24 -7.90
CA SER A 96 18.99 16.39 -9.08
C SER A 96 19.57 17.14 -10.29
N SER A 97 19.45 18.48 -10.35
CA SER A 97 19.97 19.28 -11.47
C SER A 97 21.45 19.66 -11.35
N LYS A 98 22.01 19.77 -10.13
CA LYS A 98 23.43 20.17 -9.94
C LYS A 98 24.45 19.05 -10.13
N ARG A 99 24.03 17.78 -10.25
CA ARG A 99 24.97 16.65 -10.39
C ARG A 99 25.51 16.44 -11.81
N LYS A 100 25.00 17.15 -12.82
CA LYS A 100 25.46 17.04 -14.22
C LYS A 100 26.45 18.12 -14.69
N GLN A 101 26.84 19.08 -13.84
CA GLN A 101 27.68 20.23 -14.26
C GLN A 101 29.05 20.34 -13.57
N ARG A 102 29.50 19.28 -12.89
CA ARG A 102 30.90 19.16 -12.39
C ARG A 102 31.56 17.89 -12.93
N MET A 103 31.62 17.78 -14.25
CA MET A 103 32.58 16.93 -14.98
C MET A 103 32.75 17.50 -16.39
N ARG A 104 33.40 18.66 -16.48
CA ARG A 104 34.19 19.12 -17.62
C ARG A 104 35.28 20.03 -17.11
#